data_AF-A0A428PSL8-F1
#
_entry.id   AF-A0A428PSL8-F1
#
_cell.length_a   1.000
_cell.length_b   1.000
_cell.length_c   1.000
_cell.angle_alpha   90.00
_cell.angle_beta   90.00
_cell.angle_gamma   90.00
#
_symmetry.space_group_name_H-M   'P 1'
#
loop_
_entity.id
_entity.type
_entity.pdbx_description
1 polymer ?
#
loop_
_entity_poly.entity_id
_entity_poly.type
_entity_poly.pdbx_seq_one_letter_code
_entity_poly.pdbx_strand_id
1 'polypeptide(L)'
;MGQVVLLAERALEHVQCSKTGIRTRENYNSIDSDLENMLDHLLSQDSYSESYCDPTTMALCCLFIIRQERVGELNAQPGSKEYLALQAYRRMVWDTCRESLESNKGADVNRLSYISIFCVFYCVSALVDQTESYPTCDEIDRLVPTLRMFAQKWTVGCR
;
A
#
# COMPACT_ATOMS: atom_id res chain seq x y z
N MET A 1 4.91 -15.43 -5.57
CA MET A 1 3.68 -14.64 -5.84
C MET A 1 2.45 -15.17 -5.10
N GLY A 2 2.07 -16.45 -5.22
CA GLY A 2 0.80 -16.96 -4.65
C GLY A 2 0.60 -16.71 -3.14
N GLN A 3 1.67 -16.74 -2.35
CA GLN A 3 1.58 -16.50 -0.91
C GLN A 3 1.28 -15.04 -0.54
N VAL A 4 1.80 -14.06 -1.29
CA VAL A 4 1.50 -12.63 -1.05
C VAL A 4 0.06 -12.32 -1.44
N VAL A 5 -0.44 -12.93 -2.53
CA VAL A 5 -1.85 -12.79 -2.95
C VAL A 5 -2.80 -13.32 -1.87
N LEU A 6 -2.49 -14.49 -1.30
CA LEU A 6 -3.27 -15.08 -0.21
C LEU A 6 -3.29 -14.17 1.03
N LEU A 7 -2.15 -13.60 1.41
CA LEU A 7 -2.07 -12.67 2.54
C LEU A 7 -2.81 -11.36 2.25
N ALA A 8 -2.76 -10.88 1.01
CA ALA A 8 -3.52 -9.70 0.59
C ALA A 8 -5.04 -9.94 0.67
N GLU A 9 -5.52 -11.11 0.26
CA GLU A 9 -6.91 -11.52 0.41
C GLU A 9 -7.34 -11.53 1.88
N ARG A 10 -6.56 -12.17 2.75
CA ARG A 10 -6.81 -12.21 4.21
C ARG A 10 -6.88 -10.81 4.83
N ALA A 11 -5.95 -9.93 4.44
CA ALA A 11 -5.93 -8.54 4.89
C ALA A 11 -7.18 -7.75 4.42
N LEU A 12 -7.57 -7.92 3.16
CA LEU A 12 -8.75 -7.27 2.59
C LEU A 12 -10.05 -7.78 3.22
N GLU A 13 -10.18 -9.09 3.42
CA GLU A 13 -11.31 -9.69 4.11
C GLU A 13 -11.43 -9.13 5.52
N HIS A 14 -10.32 -9.02 6.25
CA HIS A 14 -10.32 -8.43 7.59
C HIS A 14 -10.85 -6.99 7.61
N VAL A 15 -10.36 -6.15 6.69
CA VAL A 15 -10.77 -4.74 6.55
C VAL A 15 -12.25 -4.63 6.18
N GLN A 16 -12.73 -5.45 5.23
CA GLN A 16 -14.12 -5.44 4.80
C GLN A 16 -15.08 -5.91 5.89
N CYS A 17 -14.73 -6.97 6.61
CA CYS A 17 -15.50 -7.47 7.73
C CYS A 17 -15.58 -6.43 8.86
N SER A 18 -14.48 -5.74 9.18
CA SER A 18 -14.47 -4.65 10.16
C SER A 18 -15.44 -3.52 9.77
N LYS A 19 -15.41 -3.08 8.51
CA LYS A 19 -16.33 -2.05 7.98
C LYS A 19 -17.79 -2.45 7.97
N THR A 20 -18.08 -3.75 7.78
CA THR A 20 -19.44 -4.28 7.73
C THR A 20 -19.95 -4.77 9.09
N GLY A 21 -19.13 -4.66 10.15
CA GLY A 21 -19.45 -5.15 11.49
C GLY A 21 -19.53 -6.69 11.59
N ILE A 22 -19.01 -7.39 10.59
CA ILE A 22 -18.97 -8.86 10.55
C ILE A 22 -17.72 -9.31 11.29
N ARG A 23 -17.87 -10.33 12.14
CA ARG A 23 -16.75 -10.88 12.90
C ARG A 23 -15.83 -11.67 11.97
N THR A 24 -14.58 -11.25 11.87
CA THR A 24 -13.55 -11.95 11.10
C THR A 24 -13.23 -13.31 11.73
N ARG A 25 -12.88 -14.28 10.88
CA ARG A 25 -12.44 -15.60 11.32
C ARG A 25 -11.00 -15.57 11.84
N GLU A 26 -10.20 -14.63 11.35
CA GLU A 26 -8.79 -14.47 11.67
C GLU A 26 -8.52 -13.24 12.54
N ASN A 27 -7.51 -13.35 13.39
CA ASN A 27 -7.06 -12.29 14.28
C ASN A 27 -6.06 -11.37 13.56
N TYR A 28 -6.26 -10.05 13.67
CA TYR A 28 -5.34 -9.00 13.24
C TYR A 28 -3.85 -9.36 13.48
N ASN A 29 -3.50 -9.77 14.70
CA ASN A 29 -2.10 -10.05 15.06
C ASN A 29 -1.46 -11.17 14.21
N SER A 30 -2.27 -12.14 13.77
CA SER A 30 -1.79 -13.22 12.91
C SER A 30 -1.53 -12.71 11.49
N ILE A 31 -2.45 -11.92 10.94
CA ILE A 31 -2.34 -11.35 9.60
C ILE A 31 -1.15 -10.38 9.54
N ASP A 32 -1.01 -9.53 10.56
CA ASP A 32 0.09 -8.57 10.68
C ASP A 32 1.45 -9.26 10.72
N SER A 33 1.61 -10.27 11.58
CA SER A 33 2.87 -11.02 11.68
C SER A 33 3.20 -11.80 10.41
N ASP A 34 2.21 -12.43 9.76
CA ASP A 34 2.42 -13.17 8.52
C ASP A 34 2.87 -12.23 7.37
N LEU A 35 2.27 -11.03 7.30
CA LEU A 35 2.65 -10.02 6.33
C LEU A 35 4.02 -9.40 6.61
N GLU A 36 4.38 -9.14 7.87
CA GLU A 36 5.72 -8.64 8.23
C GLU A 36 6.80 -9.66 7.84
N ASN A 37 6.61 -10.93 8.21
CA ASN A 37 7.53 -12.01 7.84
C ASN A 37 7.67 -12.13 6.31
N MET A 38 6.57 -11.94 5.58
CA MET A 38 6.58 -11.94 4.12
C MET A 38 7.36 -10.74 3.56
N LEU A 39 7.14 -9.54 4.10
CA LEU A 39 7.84 -8.34 3.66
C LEU A 39 9.35 -8.45 3.93
N ASP A 40 9.74 -8.91 5.12
CA ASP A 40 11.13 -9.16 5.48
C ASP A 40 11.77 -10.18 4.54
N HIS A 41 11.06 -11.26 4.24
CA HIS A 41 11.53 -12.25 3.28
C HIS A 41 11.76 -11.64 1.89
N LEU A 42 10.80 -10.84 1.38
CA LEU A 42 10.90 -10.19 0.08
C LEU A 42 12.02 -9.15 0.02
N LEU A 43 12.24 -8.39 1.10
CA LEU A 43 13.33 -7.40 1.21
C LEU A 43 14.70 -8.06 1.37
N SER A 44 14.76 -9.28 1.90
CA SER A 44 16.00 -10.06 2.06
C SER A 44 16.48 -10.75 0.77
N GLN A 45 15.62 -10.85 -0.26
CA GLN A 45 16.03 -11.32 -1.58
C GLN A 45 16.84 -10.23 -2.28
N ASP A 46 17.89 -10.59 -3.03
CA ASP A 46 18.74 -9.63 -3.74
C ASP A 46 17.89 -8.63 -4.56
N SER A 47 18.03 -7.37 -4.18
CA SER A 47 17.02 -6.32 -4.23
C SER A 47 16.77 -5.66 -5.60
N TYR A 48 17.18 -6.30 -6.69
CA TYR A 48 17.18 -5.69 -8.03
C TYR A 48 16.58 -6.54 -9.16
N SER A 49 15.95 -7.69 -8.87
CA SER A 49 15.12 -8.31 -9.90
C SER A 49 13.74 -7.67 -9.90
N GLU A 50 13.37 -7.03 -11.03
CA GLU A 50 12.06 -6.42 -11.29
C GLU A 50 10.87 -7.33 -10.88
N SER A 51 11.08 -8.66 -10.83
CA SER A 51 10.12 -9.68 -10.42
C SER A 51 9.59 -9.57 -8.98
N TYR A 52 10.28 -8.88 -8.06
CA TYR A 52 9.84 -8.74 -6.67
C TYR A 52 9.27 -7.36 -6.33
N CYS A 53 9.29 -6.40 -7.26
CA CYS A 53 8.74 -5.07 -7.01
C CYS A 53 7.23 -5.14 -6.70
N ASP A 54 6.46 -5.92 -7.47
CA ASP A 54 5.02 -6.02 -7.27
C ASP A 54 4.63 -6.77 -5.98
N PRO A 55 5.20 -7.95 -5.66
CA PRO A 55 4.92 -8.62 -4.40
C PRO A 55 5.32 -7.78 -3.18
N THR A 56 6.45 -7.08 -3.22
CA THR A 56 6.90 -6.21 -2.12
C THR A 56 5.96 -5.04 -1.93
N THR A 57 5.59 -4.37 -3.03
CA THR A 57 4.64 -3.24 -2.99
C THR A 57 3.29 -3.70 -2.45
N MET A 58 2.78 -4.85 -2.90
CA MET A 58 1.51 -5.38 -2.44
C MET A 58 1.54 -5.73 -0.95
N ALA A 59 2.58 -6.42 -0.47
CA ALA A 59 2.74 -6.75 0.96
C ALA A 59 2.81 -5.49 1.84
N LEU A 60 3.58 -4.49 1.40
CA LEU A 60 3.72 -3.21 2.10
C LEU A 60 2.38 -2.46 2.19
N CYS A 61 1.63 -2.41 1.08
CA CYS A 61 0.31 -1.77 1.04
C CYS A 61 -0.71 -2.51 1.92
N CYS A 62 -0.70 -3.84 1.93
CA CYS A 62 -1.57 -4.62 2.82
C CYS A 62 -1.26 -4.34 4.30
N LEU A 63 0.01 -4.30 4.70
CA LEU A 63 0.43 -3.95 6.07
C LEU A 63 -0.05 -2.55 6.47
N PHE A 64 0.13 -1.58 5.58
CA PHE A 64 -0.33 -0.22 5.81
C PHE A 64 -1.85 -0.16 6.04
N ILE A 65 -2.63 -0.83 5.20
CA ILE A 65 -4.11 -0.81 5.29
C ILE A 65 -4.59 -1.45 6.59
N ILE A 66 -4.09 -2.63 6.95
CA ILE A 66 -4.55 -3.30 8.18
C ILE A 66 -4.14 -2.51 9.44
N ARG A 67 -2.97 -1.88 9.44
CA ARG A 67 -2.49 -1.06 10.56
C ARG A 67 -3.29 0.24 10.68
N GLN A 68 -3.69 0.82 9.56
CA GLN A 68 -4.58 1.98 9.54
C GLN A 68 -5.94 1.63 10.14
N GLU A 69 -6.56 0.52 9.73
CA GLU A 69 -7.81 0.06 10.33
C GLU A 69 -7.62 -0.24 11.82
N ARG A 70 -6.50 -0.87 12.22
CA ARG A 70 -6.23 -1.18 13.64
C ARG A 70 -6.13 0.06 14.52
N VAL A 71 -5.43 1.10 14.05
CA VAL A 71 -5.35 2.40 14.75
C VAL A 71 -6.74 3.02 14.88
N GLY A 72 -7.58 2.91 13.84
CA GLY A 72 -8.98 3.35 13.88
C GLY A 72 -9.83 2.56 14.88
N GLU A 73 -9.80 1.23 14.83
CA GLU A 73 -10.52 0.34 15.74
C GLU A 73 -10.17 0.59 17.22
N LEU A 74 -8.88 0.80 17.50
CA LEU A 74 -8.39 1.05 18.85
C LEU A 74 -8.58 2.51 19.30
N ASN A 75 -8.96 3.43 18.40
CA ASN A 75 -8.87 4.87 18.61
C ASN A 75 -7.50 5.28 19.20
N ALA A 76 -6.44 4.70 18.62
CA ALA A 76 -5.10 4.80 19.17
C ALA A 76 -4.60 6.25 19.11
N GLN A 77 -4.09 6.75 20.24
CA GLN A 77 -3.65 8.14 20.35
C GLN A 77 -2.32 8.37 19.62
N PRO A 78 -2.05 9.59 19.14
CA PRO A 78 -0.74 9.97 18.64
C PRO A 78 0.37 9.62 19.63
N GLY A 79 1.44 8.98 19.14
CA GLY A 79 2.56 8.51 19.96
C GLY A 79 2.41 7.13 20.60
N SER A 80 1.24 6.47 20.47
CA SER A 80 1.10 5.04 20.83
C SER A 80 1.94 4.15 19.92
N LYS A 81 2.22 2.92 20.35
CA LYS A 81 3.03 1.96 19.58
C LYS A 81 2.42 1.71 18.19
N GLU A 82 1.11 1.48 18.14
CA GLU A 82 0.34 1.23 16.93
C GLU A 82 0.36 2.45 16.01
N TYR A 83 0.26 3.65 16.57
CA TYR A 83 0.35 4.90 15.82
C TYR A 83 1.74 5.11 15.20
N LEU A 84 2.81 4.89 15.98
CA LEU A 84 4.19 5.02 15.50
C LEU A 84 4.51 3.97 14.43
N ALA A 85 4.05 2.73 14.61
CA ALA A 85 4.19 1.69 13.60
C ALA A 85 3.48 2.08 12.29
N LEU A 86 2.25 2.60 12.38
CA LEU A 86 1.54 3.10 11.21
C LEU A 86 2.30 4.25 10.52
N GLN A 87 2.87 5.18 11.28
CA GLN A 87 3.66 6.30 10.71
C GLN A 87 4.92 5.82 9.98
N ALA A 88 5.63 4.82 10.51
CA ALA A 88 6.78 4.24 9.82
C ALA A 88 6.36 3.61 8.48
N TYR A 89 5.28 2.84 8.47
CA TYR A 89 4.76 2.21 7.26
C TYR A 89 4.20 3.21 6.26
N ARG A 90 3.56 4.29 6.72
CA ARG A 90 3.16 5.43 5.88
C ARG A 90 4.34 5.99 5.12
N ARG A 91 5.46 6.21 5.81
CA ARG A 91 6.66 6.75 5.19
C ARG A 91 7.28 5.78 4.19
N MET A 92 7.36 4.49 4.53
CA MET A 92 7.85 3.46 3.62
C MET A 92 7.00 3.37 2.35
N VAL A 93 5.67 3.33 2.51
CA VAL A 93 4.72 3.35 1.39
C VAL A 93 4.93 4.59 0.53
N TRP A 94 5.04 5.77 1.15
CA TRP A 94 5.28 7.02 0.43
C TRP A 94 6.58 6.99 -0.37
N ASP A 95 7.68 6.56 0.24
CA ASP A 95 8.98 6.47 -0.43
C ASP A 95 8.93 5.44 -1.57
N THR A 96 8.33 4.26 -1.37
CA THR A 96 8.10 3.27 -2.44
C THR A 96 7.26 3.83 -3.58
N CYS A 97 6.21 4.60 -3.27
CA CYS A 97 5.38 5.27 -4.27
C CYS A 97 6.19 6.28 -5.08
N ARG A 98 6.98 7.14 -4.41
CA ARG A 98 7.82 8.14 -5.06
C ARG A 98 8.84 7.48 -5.97
N GLU A 99 9.60 6.51 -5.48
CA GLU A 99 10.62 5.82 -6.29
C GLU A 99 10.01 5.08 -7.47
N SER A 100 8.87 4.42 -7.28
CA SER A 100 8.14 3.75 -8.37
C SER A 100 7.64 4.74 -9.42
N LEU A 101 7.22 5.93 -9.01
CA LEU A 101 6.73 6.94 -9.95
C LEU A 101 7.87 7.61 -10.71
N GLU A 102 9.00 7.88 -10.05
CA GLU A 102 10.21 8.40 -10.70
C GLU A 102 10.80 7.39 -11.69
N SER A 103 10.89 6.11 -11.33
CA SER A 103 11.38 5.06 -12.24
C SER A 103 10.48 4.85 -13.46
N ASN A 104 9.19 5.19 -13.33
CA ASN A 104 8.20 5.09 -14.39
C ASN A 104 8.11 6.34 -15.29
N LYS A 105 8.84 7.43 -14.98
CA LYS A 105 8.87 8.63 -15.84
C LYS A 105 9.51 8.30 -17.18
N GLY A 106 8.67 8.22 -18.23
CA GLY A 106 9.09 7.86 -19.58
C GLY A 106 9.09 6.37 -19.88
N ALA A 107 8.66 5.52 -18.94
CA ALA A 107 8.45 4.10 -19.19
C ALA A 107 7.24 3.88 -20.12
N ASP A 108 7.32 2.84 -20.95
CA ASP A 108 6.16 2.36 -21.70
C ASP A 108 5.10 1.87 -20.71
N VAL A 109 3.92 2.51 -20.73
CA VAL A 109 2.78 2.18 -19.87
C VAL A 109 2.37 0.70 -20.00
N ASN A 110 2.74 0.02 -21.09
CA ASN A 110 2.54 -1.42 -21.31
C ASN A 110 3.41 -2.33 -20.47
N ARG A 111 4.48 -1.81 -19.90
CA ARG A 111 5.39 -2.57 -19.02
C ARG A 111 5.13 -2.34 -17.55
N LEU A 112 4.21 -1.43 -17.22
CA LEU A 112 3.87 -1.12 -15.85
C LEU A 112 2.91 -2.15 -15.27
N SER A 113 3.25 -2.69 -14.10
CA SER A 113 2.37 -3.61 -13.38
C SER A 113 1.15 -2.88 -12.84
N TYR A 114 -0.03 -3.42 -13.18
CA TYR A 114 -1.32 -2.92 -12.67
C TYR A 114 -1.37 -2.96 -11.14
N ILE A 115 -0.84 -4.02 -10.52
CA ILE A 115 -0.88 -4.22 -9.06
C ILE A 115 -0.05 -3.15 -8.36
N SER A 116 1.20 -2.95 -8.79
CA SER A 116 2.09 -1.95 -8.19
C SER A 116 1.51 -0.55 -8.31
N ILE A 117 0.97 -0.19 -9.47
CA ILE A 117 0.39 1.13 -9.64
C ILE A 117 -0.91 1.27 -8.84
N PHE A 118 -1.82 0.30 -8.89
CA PHE A 118 -3.08 0.35 -8.12
C PHE A 118 -2.81 0.50 -6.61
N CYS A 119 -1.86 -0.26 -6.08
CA CYS A 119 -1.41 -0.16 -4.70
C CYS A 119 -0.86 1.25 -4.38
N VAL A 120 -0.05 1.82 -5.28
CA VAL A 120 0.45 3.21 -5.16
C VAL A 120 -0.71 4.22 -5.12
N PHE A 121 -1.70 4.10 -5.99
CA PHE A 121 -2.88 4.99 -6.01
C PHE A 121 -3.70 4.93 -4.73
N TYR A 122 -4.01 3.71 -4.29
CA TYR A 122 -4.82 3.50 -3.10
C TYR A 122 -4.13 4.04 -1.86
N CYS A 123 -2.82 3.81 -1.75
CA CYS A 123 -2.02 4.34 -0.67
C CYS A 123 -1.87 5.86 -0.69
N VAL A 124 -1.67 6.48 -1.86
CA VAL A 124 -1.64 7.95 -1.97
C VAL A 124 -2.97 8.54 -1.52
N SER A 125 -4.10 7.97 -1.93
CA SER A 125 -5.43 8.43 -1.47
C SER A 125 -5.57 8.33 0.05
N ALA A 126 -5.18 7.19 0.63
CA ALA A 126 -5.26 6.96 2.07
C ALA A 126 -4.29 7.85 2.89
N LEU A 127 -3.20 8.32 2.27
CA LEU A 127 -2.25 9.27 2.87
C LEU A 127 -2.76 10.71 2.80
N VAL A 128 -3.44 11.11 1.71
CA VAL A 128 -4.01 12.45 1.53
C VAL A 128 -5.17 12.73 2.48
N ASP A 129 -5.84 11.70 3.01
CA ASP A 129 -6.92 11.88 3.98
C ASP A 129 -6.44 12.07 5.44
N GLN A 130 -5.13 12.26 5.70
CA GLN A 130 -4.55 12.24 7.06
C GLN A 130 -3.71 13.49 7.39
N THR A 131 -3.95 14.04 8.58
CA THR A 131 -3.48 15.38 9.00
C THR A 131 -1.99 15.52 9.32
N GLU A 132 -1.27 14.44 9.61
CA GLU A 132 0.05 14.52 10.28
C GLU A 132 1.26 14.08 9.44
N SER A 133 1.07 13.74 8.17
CA SER A 133 2.17 13.42 7.26
C SER A 133 1.73 13.66 5.82
N TYR A 134 1.27 14.88 5.54
CA TYR A 134 0.91 15.24 4.17
C TYR A 134 2.18 15.22 3.31
N PRO A 135 2.19 14.46 2.20
CA PRO A 135 3.07 14.82 1.11
C PRO A 135 2.78 16.26 0.71
N THR A 136 3.83 17.02 0.45
CA THR A 136 3.69 18.44 0.05
C THR A 136 2.83 18.55 -1.21
N CYS A 137 2.16 19.69 -1.42
CA CYS A 137 1.40 19.91 -2.66
C CYS A 137 2.28 19.70 -3.90
N ASP A 138 3.54 20.13 -3.85
CA ASP A 138 4.55 19.89 -4.90
C ASP A 138 4.81 18.40 -5.16
N GLU A 139 4.85 17.59 -4.10
CA GLU A 139 5.00 16.15 -4.22
C GLU A 139 3.77 15.54 -4.90
N ILE A 140 2.56 15.94 -4.52
CA ILE A 140 1.30 15.46 -5.11
C ILE A 140 1.20 15.88 -6.60
N ASP A 141 1.51 17.14 -6.91
CA ASP A 141 1.43 17.69 -8.28
C ASP A 141 2.36 16.97 -9.24
N ARG A 142 3.51 16.47 -8.75
CA ARG A 142 4.42 15.62 -9.54
C ARG A 142 3.85 14.25 -9.86
N LEU A 143 2.89 13.74 -9.07
CA LEU A 143 2.26 12.43 -9.31
C LEU A 143 1.13 12.53 -10.35
N VAL A 144 0.39 13.63 -10.35
CA VAL A 144 -0.84 13.82 -11.16
C VAL A 144 -0.70 13.40 -12.63
N PRO A 145 0.39 13.72 -13.37
CA PRO A 145 0.53 13.31 -14.77
C PRO A 145 0.58 11.79 -14.98
N THR A 146 1.37 11.08 -14.16
CA THR A 146 1.49 9.62 -14.21
C THR A 146 0.19 8.96 -13.80
N LEU A 147 -0.50 9.54 -12.81
CA LEU A 147 -1.81 9.07 -12.37
C LEU A 147 -2.85 9.20 -13.49
N ARG A 148 -2.88 10.34 -14.19
CA ARG A 148 -3.81 10.57 -15.31
C ARG A 148 -3.57 9.59 -16.46
N MET A 149 -2.30 9.33 -16.78
CA MET A 149 -1.90 8.38 -17.83
C MET A 149 -2.34 6.94 -17.50
N PHE A 150 -2.23 6.52 -16.24
CA PHE A 150 -2.68 5.20 -15.81
C PHE A 150 -4.22 5.08 -15.86
N ALA A 151 -4.95 6.07 -15.36
CA ALA A 151 -6.41 6.07 -15.38
C ALA A 151 -6.97 5.96 -16.81
N GLN A 152 -6.38 6.69 -17.77
CA GLN A 152 -6.78 6.60 -19.19
C GLN A 152 -6.61 5.19 -19.79
N LYS A 153 -5.62 4.43 -19.34
CA LYS A 153 -5.32 3.12 -19.89
C LYS A 153 -6.14 2.00 -19.24
N TRP A 154 -6.29 2.04 -17.91
CA TRP A 154 -6.79 0.91 -17.15
C TRP A 154 -8.22 1.10 -16.62
N THR A 155 -8.78 2.30 -16.74
CA THR A 155 -10.18 2.56 -16.43
C THR A 155 -11.02 2.52 -17.71
N VAL A 156 -11.94 1.57 -17.81
CA VAL A 156 -12.90 1.52 -18.92
C VAL A 156 -13.85 2.72 -18.81
N GLY A 157 -13.84 3.60 -19.81
CA GLY A 157 -14.79 4.74 -19.89
C GLY A 157 -14.21 6.13 -19.64
N CYS A 158 -12.93 6.26 -19.26
CA CYS A 158 -12.23 7.54 -19.22
C CYS A 158 -11.66 7.86 -20.61
N ARG A 159 -12.48 8.45 -21.49
CA ARG A 159 -12.04 9.15 -22.70
C ARG A 159 -12.29 10.64 -22.53
#